data_AF-A0A917G9L5-F1
#
_entry.id   AF-A0A917G9L5-F1
#
_cell.length_a   1.000
_cell.length_b   1.000
_cell.length_c   1.000
_cell.angle_alpha   90.00
_cell.angle_beta   90.00
_cell.angle_gamma   90.00
#
_symmetry.space_group_name_H-M   'P 1'
#
loop_
_entity.id
_entity.type
_entity.pdbx_description
1 polymer ?
#
loop_
_entity_poly.entity_id
_entity_poly.type
_entity_poly.pdbx_seq_one_letter_code
_entity_poly.pdbx_strand_id
1 'polypeptide(L)' 'MQTLATMFLGYKRPSYLEKVERLQGNAMAIGLLEDIIPIGIPTFIDYF' A
#
# COMPACT_ATOMS: atom_id res chain seq x y z
N MET A 1 4.57 0.94 -12.01
CA MET A 1 4.75 -0.44 -11.50
C MET A 1 5.17 -0.52 -10.03
N GLN A 2 6.14 0.27 -9.53
CA GLN A 2 6.60 0.17 -8.13
C GLN A 2 5.53 0.52 -7.07
N THR A 3 4.72 1.56 -7.27
CA THR A 3 3.68 2.00 -6.31
C THR A 3 2.67 0.90 -5.96
N LEU A 4 2.27 0.11 -6.97
CA LEU A 4 1.28 -0.95 -6.81
C LEU A 4 1.83 -2.11 -5.97
N ALA A 5 3.08 -2.52 -6.23
CA ALA A 5 3.76 -3.58 -5.49
C ALA A 5 3.95 -3.21 -4.01
N THR A 6 4.36 -1.98 -3.71
CA THR A 6 4.52 -1.48 -2.33
C THR A 6 3.20 -1.48 -1.55
N MET A 7 2.09 -1.21 -2.24
CA MET A 7 0.76 -1.20 -1.63
C MET A 7 0.26 -2.63 -1.36
N PHE A 8 0.37 -3.54 -2.32
CA PHE A 8 -0.07 -4.94 -2.16
C PHE A 8 0.77 -5.73 -1.16
N LEU A 9 2.06 -5.41 -1.00
CA LEU A 9 2.92 -6.02 0.01
C LEU A 9 2.68 -5.49 1.43
N GLY A 10 1.70 -4.57 1.63
CA GLY A 10 1.44 -3.95 2.93
C GLY A 10 2.57 -3.04 3.43
N TYR A 11 3.54 -2.70 2.56
CA TYR A 11 4.78 -2.01 2.94
C TYR A 11 4.56 -0.52 3.23
N LYS A 12 3.57 0.10 2.56
CA LYS A 12 3.13 1.49 2.79
C LYS A 12 1.62 1.60 2.63
N ARG A 13 0.99 2.38 3.52
CA ARG A 13 -0.47 2.63 3.50
C ARG A 13 -0.88 3.41 2.25
N PRO A 14 -2.02 3.09 1.61
CA PRO A 14 -2.58 3.82 0.48
C PRO A 14 -2.67 5.34 0.73
N SER A 15 -3.11 5.77 1.92
CA SER A 15 -3.19 7.20 2.28
C SER A 15 -1.83 7.88 2.33
N TYR A 16 -0.75 7.15 2.64
CA TYR A 16 0.59 7.70 2.62
C TYR A 16 1.08 7.92 1.18
N LEU A 17 0.70 7.04 0.25
CA LEU A 17 1.05 7.14 -1.16
C LEU A 17 0.29 8.26 -1.88
N GLU A 18 -0.93 8.56 -1.45
CA GLU A 18 -1.68 9.73 -1.91
C GLU A 18 -1.04 11.04 -1.45
N LYS A 19 -0.64 11.15 -0.17
CA LYS A 19 0.07 12.34 0.35
C LYS A 19 1.36 12.69 -0.36
N VAL A 20 2.06 11.71 -0.93
CA VAL A 20 3.30 11.93 -1.69
C VAL A 20 3.05 12.01 -3.20
N GLU A 21 1.79 12.20 -3.61
CA GLU A 21 1.32 12.31 -4.99
C GLU A 21 1.68 11.12 -5.89
N ARG A 22 2.04 9.97 -5.28
CA ARG A 22 2.38 8.73 -6.00
C ARG A 22 1.16 7.89 -6.33
N LEU A 23 0.03 8.15 -5.69
CA LEU A 23 -1.24 7.51 -5.94
C LEU A 23 -2.30 8.58 -6.21
N GLN A 24 -2.76 8.67 -7.46
CA GLN A 24 -3.87 9.54 -7.83
C GLN A 24 -5.16 8.72 -7.86
N GLY A 25 -6.12 9.09 -7.03
CA GLY A 25 -7.39 8.37 -6.90
C GLY A 25 -8.36 9.09 -5.97
N ASN A 26 -9.64 8.75 -6.07
CA ASN A 26 -10.68 9.30 -5.20
C ASN A 26 -10.45 8.84 -3.75
N ALA A 27 -10.62 9.74 -2.77
CA ALA A 27 -10.49 9.44 -1.34
C ALA A 27 -11.33 8.23 -0.90
N MET A 28 -12.51 8.03 -1.50
CA MET A 28 -13.32 6.83 -1.26
C MET A 28 -12.61 5.53 -1.69
N ALA A 29 -11.96 5.55 -2.86
CA ALA A 29 -11.24 4.39 -3.37
C ALA A 29 -9.99 4.09 -2.52
N ILE A 30 -9.32 5.13 -2.01
CA ILE A 30 -8.17 4.98 -1.11
C ILE A 30 -8.60 4.38 0.22
N GLY A 31 -9.72 4.84 0.78
CA GLY A 31 -10.29 4.27 2.01
C GLY A 31 -10.67 2.79 1.84
N LEU A 32 -11.29 2.42 0.71
CA LEU A 32 -11.58 1.03 0.38
C LEU A 32 -10.30 0.18 0.28
N LEU A 33 -9.23 0.72 -0.32
CA LEU A 33 -7.94 0.03 -0.39
C LEU A 33 -7.30 -0.16 1.00
N GLU A 34 -7.48 0.77 1.94
CA GLU A 34 -6.99 0.58 3.31
C GLU A 34 -7.74 -0.52 4.06
N ASP A 35 -9.02 -0.72 3.76
CA ASP A 35 -9.86 -1.74 4.39
C ASP A 35 -9.59 -3.14 3.79
N ILE A 36 -9.37 -3.21 2.48
CA ILE A 36 -9.13 -4.47 1.74
C ILE A 36 -7.69 -4.97 1.92
N ILE A 37 -6.71 -4.08 2.02
CA ILE A 37 -5.30 -4.47 2.11
C ILE A 37 -4.93 -4.71 3.58
N PRO A 38 -4.70 -5.97 4.00
CA PRO A 38 -4.32 -6.28 5.37
C PRO A 38 -2.95 -5.68 5.70
N ILE A 39 -2.85 -5.07 6.88
CA ILE A 39 -1.61 -4.51 7.40
C ILE A 39 -0.77 -5.67 7.97
N GLY A 40 -0.08 -6.39 7.10
CA GLY A 40 0.90 -7.40 7.49
C GLY A 40 2.29 -6.79 7.50
N ILE A 41 3.03 -6.90 8.60
CA ILE A 41 4.47 -6.61 8.60
C ILE A 41 5.10 -7.69 7.72
N PRO A 42 5.65 -7.36 6.53
CA PRO A 42 6.25 -8.36 5.68
C PRO A 42 7.50 -8.88 6.38
N THR A 43 7.36 -10.03 7.01
CA THR A 43 8.45 -10.69 7.74
C THR A 43 9.09 -11.66 6.78
N PHE A 44 10.11 -11.21 6.06
CA PHE A 44 10.97 -12.10 5.27
C PHE A 44 12.08 -12.60 6.19
N ILE A 45 12.00 -13.88 6.54
CA ILE A 45 12.96 -14.56 7.43
C ILE A 45 14.00 -15.34 6.61
N ASP A 46 13.69 -15.62 5.35
CA ASP A 46 14.58 -16.30 4.41
C ASP A 46 15.48 -15.32 3.68
N TYR A 47 16.77 -15.67 3.60
CA TYR A 47 17.79 -14.96 2.83
C TYR A 47 18.38 -15.94 1.82
N PHE A 48 18.24 -15.64 0.53
CA PHE A 48 18.70 -16.44 -0.60
C PHE A 48 19.74 -15.69 -1.43
#